data_AF-A0A5S6Q6G6-F1
#
_entry.id   AF-A0A5S6Q6G6-F1
#
_cell.length_a   1.000
_cell.length_b   1.000
_cell.length_c   1.000
_cell.angle_alpha   90.00
_cell.angle_beta   90.00
_cell.angle_gamma   90.00
#
_symmetry.space_group_name_H-M   'P 1'
#
loop_
_entity.id
_entity.type
_entity.pdbx_description
1 polymer ?
#
loop_
_entity_poly.entity_id
_entity_poly.type
_entity_poly.pdbx_seq_one_letter_code
_entity_poly.pdbx_strand_id
1 'polypeptide(L)'
;MEQEHRNNLDAVFKRIREFGLCVSPEKCILYLPSIKYLGFVVERNRRRPDADKISAIKRMAASSDQASLRSFLGLVNYYGTFVHELSKMLAPLDVLLRKGSSVEMVS
;
A
#
# COMPACT_ATOMS: atom_id res chain seq x y z
N MET A 1 -17.44 2.81 -20.72
CA MET A 1 -16.06 2.71 -20.21
C MET A 1 -15.10 3.64 -20.94
N GLU A 2 -14.84 3.49 -22.25
CA GLU A 2 -13.88 4.39 -22.93
C GLU A 2 -14.34 5.85 -23.01
N GLN A 3 -15.62 6.08 -23.34
CA GLN A 3 -16.16 7.44 -23.39
C GLN A 3 -16.15 8.11 -22.00
N GLU A 4 -16.54 7.37 -20.98
CA GLU A 4 -16.48 7.83 -19.58
C GLU A 4 -15.04 8.16 -19.16
N HIS A 5 -14.07 7.31 -19.51
CA HIS A 5 -12.66 7.56 -19.23
C HIS A 5 -12.14 8.81 -19.92
N ARG A 6 -12.49 9.02 -21.21
CA ARG A 6 -12.18 10.26 -21.94
C ARG A 6 -12.76 11.49 -21.25
N ASN A 7 -14.05 11.45 -20.91
CA ASN A 7 -14.73 12.55 -20.24
C ASN A 7 -14.06 12.89 -18.89
N ASN A 8 -13.67 11.86 -18.12
CA ASN A 8 -12.98 12.04 -16.84
C ASN A 8 -11.58 12.66 -17.03
N LEU A 9 -10.82 12.21 -18.03
CA LEU A 9 -9.51 12.79 -18.34
C LEU A 9 -9.62 14.25 -18.76
N ASP A 10 -10.58 14.59 -19.61
CA ASP A 10 -10.82 15.97 -20.04
C ASP A 10 -11.15 16.87 -18.85
N ALA A 11 -12.02 16.41 -17.94
CA ALA A 11 -12.35 17.13 -16.71
C ALA A 11 -11.12 17.34 -15.81
N VAL A 12 -10.29 16.30 -15.63
CA VAL A 12 -9.06 16.37 -14.83
C VAL A 12 -8.06 17.35 -15.43
N PHE A 13 -7.78 17.26 -16.74
CA PHE A 13 -6.82 18.16 -17.39
C PHE A 13 -7.30 19.60 -17.45
N LYS A 14 -8.61 19.82 -17.60
CA LYS A 14 -9.21 21.16 -17.48
C LYS A 14 -8.95 21.73 -16.09
N ARG A 15 -9.23 20.96 -15.03
CA ARG A 15 -9.02 21.38 -13.63
C ARG A 15 -7.56 21.68 -13.35
N ILE A 16 -6.63 20.84 -13.80
CA ILE A 16 -5.19 21.05 -13.65
C ILE A 16 -4.77 22.39 -14.27
N ARG A 17 -5.26 22.67 -15.49
CA ARG A 17 -4.98 23.93 -16.20
C ARG A 17 -5.58 25.15 -15.48
N GLU A 18 -6.79 25.05 -14.96
CA GLU A 18 -7.46 26.13 -14.21
C GLU A 18 -6.63 26.59 -13.00
N PHE A 19 -5.92 25.68 -12.34
CA PHE A 19 -5.07 26.00 -11.18
C PHE A 19 -3.60 26.29 -11.54
N GLY A 20 -3.27 26.34 -12.83
CA GLY A 20 -1.89 26.56 -13.28
C GLY A 20 -0.92 25.41 -12.94
N LEU A 21 -1.44 24.21 -12.70
CA LEU A 21 -0.63 23.02 -12.49
C LEU A 21 -0.18 22.44 -13.85
N CYS A 22 1.02 21.89 -13.89
CA CYS A 22 1.56 21.23 -15.08
C CYS A 22 1.71 19.73 -14.84
N VAL A 23 1.33 18.93 -15.83
CA VAL A 23 1.58 17.48 -15.85
C VAL A 23 2.80 17.20 -16.72
N SER A 24 3.62 16.24 -16.29
CA SER A 24 4.72 15.71 -17.11
C SER A 24 4.14 14.65 -18.05
N PRO A 25 4.21 14.84 -19.39
CA PRO A 25 3.68 13.87 -20.34
C PRO A 25 4.35 12.50 -20.22
N GLU A 26 5.64 12.46 -19.88
CA GLU A 26 6.38 11.19 -19.73
C GLU A 26 5.89 10.33 -18.55
N LYS A 27 5.24 10.96 -17.55
CA LYS A 27 4.65 10.27 -16.39
C LYS A 27 3.17 9.93 -16.59
N CYS A 28 2.53 10.48 -17.63
CA CYS A 28 1.12 10.27 -17.93
C CYS A 28 0.92 9.04 -18.83
N ILE A 29 0.86 7.87 -18.22
CA ILE A 29 0.53 6.63 -18.93
C ILE A 29 -0.96 6.34 -18.76
N LEU A 30 -1.72 6.47 -19.86
CA LEU A 30 -3.18 6.41 -19.87
C LEU A 30 -3.68 5.13 -20.55
N TYR A 31 -4.97 4.80 -20.38
CA TYR A 31 -5.63 3.64 -21.00
C TYR A 31 -4.98 2.28 -20.70
N LEU A 32 -4.31 2.15 -19.55
CA LEU A 32 -3.72 0.87 -19.16
C LEU A 32 -4.78 -0.11 -18.63
N PRO A 33 -4.70 -1.40 -18.97
CA PRO A 33 -5.56 -2.43 -18.38
C PRO A 33 -5.21 -2.74 -16.92
N SER A 34 -3.99 -2.36 -16.49
CA SER A 34 -3.45 -2.55 -15.14
C SER A 34 -2.48 -1.43 -14.80
N ILE A 35 -2.52 -0.92 -13.56
CA ILE A 35 -1.62 0.12 -13.09
C ILE A 35 -1.12 -0.16 -11.67
N LYS A 36 0.16 0.16 -11.41
CA LYS A 36 0.72 0.20 -10.05
C LYS A 36 0.37 1.54 -9.40
N TYR A 37 -0.37 1.51 -8.29
CA TYR A 37 -0.77 2.70 -7.56
C TYR A 37 -0.80 2.43 -6.06
N LEU A 38 -0.12 3.28 -5.27
CA LEU A 38 -0.03 3.22 -3.81
C LEU A 38 0.31 1.82 -3.25
N GLY A 39 1.27 1.12 -3.85
CA GLY A 39 1.68 -0.22 -3.40
C GLY A 39 0.73 -1.35 -3.77
N PHE A 40 -0.26 -1.07 -4.62
CA PHE A 40 -1.15 -2.07 -5.21
C PHE A 40 -1.00 -2.10 -6.72
N VAL A 41 -1.39 -3.21 -7.32
CA VAL A 41 -1.73 -3.32 -8.73
C VAL A 41 -3.26 -3.30 -8.85
N VAL A 42 -3.77 -2.34 -9.61
CA VAL A 42 -5.20 -2.13 -9.86
C VAL A 42 -5.51 -2.55 -11.29
N GLU A 43 -6.48 -3.42 -11.45
CA GLU A 43 -7.03 -3.95 -12.71
C GLU A 43 -8.55 -3.77 -12.70
N ARG A 44 -9.21 -3.92 -13.86
CA ARG A 44 -10.65 -3.62 -14.04
C ARG A 44 -11.56 -4.08 -12.89
N ASN A 45 -11.42 -5.31 -12.43
CA ASN A 45 -12.26 -5.89 -11.37
C ASN A 45 -11.44 -6.47 -10.21
N ARG A 46 -10.14 -6.15 -10.14
CA ARG A 46 -9.22 -6.76 -9.19
C ARG A 46 -8.25 -5.73 -8.66
N ARG A 47 -7.98 -5.81 -7.37
CA ARG A 47 -6.87 -5.12 -6.73
C ARG A 47 -6.02 -6.17 -6.04
N ARG A 48 -4.71 -6.07 -6.13
CA ARG A 48 -3.77 -6.97 -5.45
C ARG A 48 -2.58 -6.17 -4.92
N PRO A 49 -1.91 -6.61 -3.85
CA PRO A 49 -0.66 -6.00 -3.43
C PRO A 49 0.39 -6.04 -4.54
N ASP A 50 1.22 -5.00 -4.64
CA ASP A 50 2.39 -5.01 -5.51
C ASP A 50 3.41 -6.05 -5.00
N ALA A 51 3.81 -6.96 -5.88
CA ALA A 51 4.75 -8.04 -5.55
C ALA A 51 6.08 -7.49 -5.03
N ASP A 52 6.52 -6.33 -5.52
CA ASP A 52 7.75 -5.69 -5.06
C ASP A 52 7.63 -5.21 -3.61
N LYS A 53 6.46 -4.67 -3.24
CA LYS A 53 6.17 -4.25 -1.85
C LYS A 53 6.06 -5.45 -0.92
N ILE A 54 5.39 -6.52 -1.35
CA ILE A 54 5.33 -7.77 -0.58
C ILE A 54 6.73 -8.37 -0.41
N SER A 55 7.54 -8.38 -1.46
CA SER A 55 8.90 -8.90 -1.39
C SER A 55 9.80 -8.07 -0.47
N ALA A 56 9.62 -6.76 -0.44
CA ALA A 56 10.32 -5.89 0.51
C ALA A 56 9.95 -6.23 1.96
N ILE A 57 8.66 -6.41 2.27
CA ILE A 57 8.18 -6.81 3.61
C ILE A 57 8.80 -8.15 4.04
N LYS A 58 8.81 -9.14 3.13
CA LYS A 58 9.41 -10.46 3.41
C LYS A 58 10.92 -10.42 3.69
N ARG A 59 11.62 -9.39 3.22
CA ARG A 59 13.07 -9.20 3.44
C ARG A 59 13.39 -8.28 4.61
N MET A 60 12.38 -7.71 5.27
CA MET A 60 12.63 -6.88 6.45
C MET A 60 13.30 -7.72 7.53
N ALA A 61 14.30 -7.14 8.18
CA ALA A 61 14.92 -7.75 9.35
C ALA A 61 13.90 -7.85 10.50
N ALA A 62 14.10 -8.81 11.39
CA ALA A 62 13.30 -8.90 12.61
C ALA A 62 13.41 -7.59 13.41
N SER A 63 12.29 -7.10 13.93
CA SER A 63 12.23 -5.85 14.69
C SER A 63 12.93 -6.01 16.03
N SER A 64 14.02 -5.27 16.28
CA SER A 64 14.79 -5.36 17.52
C SER A 64 14.17 -4.61 18.71
N ASP A 65 13.12 -3.82 18.48
CA ASP A 65 12.53 -2.95 19.49
C ASP A 65 11.03 -2.74 19.25
N GLN A 66 10.33 -2.21 20.25
CA GLN A 66 8.89 -2.01 20.14
C GLN A 66 8.48 -0.96 19.07
N ALA A 67 9.33 0.03 18.76
CA ALA A 67 9.00 1.02 17.74
C ALA A 67 9.10 0.40 16.34
N SER A 68 10.18 -0.35 16.06
CA SER A 68 10.29 -1.09 14.80
C SER A 68 9.19 -2.15 14.65
N LEU A 69 8.79 -2.82 15.74
CA LEU A 69 7.67 -3.75 15.73
C LEU A 69 6.33 -3.04 15.41
N ARG A 70 6.06 -1.88 16.02
CA ARG A 70 4.87 -1.06 15.69
C ARG A 70 4.84 -0.67 14.21
N SER A 71 5.97 -0.22 13.66
CA SER A 71 6.09 0.14 12.25
C SER A 71 5.83 -1.06 11.33
N PHE A 72 6.39 -2.23 11.66
CA PHE A 72 6.15 -3.46 10.92
C PHE A 72 4.67 -3.87 10.94
N LEU A 73 4.05 -3.90 12.12
CA LEU A 73 2.64 -4.27 12.26
C LEU A 73 1.71 -3.28 11.53
N GLY A 74 2.02 -1.98 11.56
CA GLY A 74 1.30 -0.98 10.77
C GLY A 74 1.38 -1.27 9.27
N LEU A 75 2.56 -1.63 8.78
CA LEU A 75 2.78 -1.97 7.37
C LEU A 75 2.05 -3.27 6.96
N VAL A 76 2.06 -4.31 7.80
CA VAL A 76 1.33 -5.55 7.53
C VAL A 76 -0.18 -5.29 7.54
N ASN A 77 -0.68 -4.49 8.49
CA ASN A 77 -2.09 -4.10 8.55
C ASN A 77 -2.55 -3.34 7.31
N TYR A 78 -1.69 -2.54 6.67
CA TYR A 78 -2.01 -1.87 5.40
C TYR A 78 -2.44 -2.84 4.30
N TYR A 79 -1.90 -4.06 4.29
CA TYR A 79 -2.26 -5.13 3.35
C TYR A 79 -3.27 -6.14 3.92
N GLY A 80 -3.81 -5.90 5.12
CA GLY A 80 -4.60 -6.90 5.86
C GLY A 80 -5.87 -7.36 5.18
N THR A 81 -6.46 -6.55 4.30
CA THR A 81 -7.63 -6.94 3.49
C THR A 81 -7.38 -8.15 2.57
N PHE A 82 -6.12 -8.52 2.33
CA PHE A 82 -5.72 -9.67 1.51
C PHE A 82 -5.33 -10.91 2.33
N VAL A 83 -5.33 -10.81 3.66
CA VAL A 83 -4.85 -11.86 4.55
C VAL A 83 -5.99 -12.29 5.46
N HIS A 84 -6.47 -13.51 5.26
CA HIS A 84 -7.52 -14.08 6.11
C HIS A 84 -7.01 -14.19 7.56
N GLU A 85 -7.85 -13.78 8.51
CA GLU A 85 -7.55 -13.86 9.95
C GLU A 85 -6.27 -13.13 10.39
N LEU A 86 -5.85 -12.07 9.68
CA LEU A 86 -4.64 -11.32 10.02
C LEU A 86 -4.59 -10.92 11.50
N SER A 87 -5.69 -10.41 12.06
CA SER A 87 -5.75 -9.99 13.45
C SER A 87 -5.42 -11.12 14.43
N LYS A 88 -5.81 -12.38 14.13
CA LYS A 88 -5.46 -13.53 14.97
C LYS A 88 -3.97 -13.85 14.89
N MET A 89 -3.36 -13.69 13.72
CA MET A 89 -1.92 -13.89 13.53
C MET A 89 -1.08 -12.79 14.18
N LEU A 90 -1.57 -11.55 14.20
CA LEU A 90 -0.86 -10.41 14.81
C LEU A 90 -1.06 -10.29 16.32
N ALA A 91 -2.12 -10.89 16.88
CA ALA A 91 -2.44 -10.87 18.30
C ALA A 91 -1.24 -11.15 19.25
N PRO A 92 -0.40 -12.19 19.03
CA PRO A 92 0.77 -12.41 19.89
C PRO A 92 1.79 -11.28 19.82
N LEU A 93 1.93 -10.62 18.67
CA LEU A 93 2.85 -9.50 18.48
C LEU A 93 2.31 -8.21 19.10
N ASP A 94 0.99 -7.99 19.06
CA ASP A 94 0.34 -6.84 19.71
C ASP A 94 0.52 -6.86 21.24
N VAL A 95 0.64 -8.05 21.86
CA VAL A 95 0.94 -8.18 23.29
C VAL A 95 2.31 -7.60 23.62
N LEU A 96 3.31 -7.77 22.75
CA LEU A 96 4.67 -7.25 22.92
C LEU A 96 4.74 -5.71 22.87
N LEU A 97 3.68 -5.07 22.36
CA LEU A 97 3.57 -3.62 22.29
C LEU A 97 2.91 -2.97 23.51
N ARG A 98 2.46 -3.77 24.49
CA ARG A 98 1.83 -3.27 25.71
C ARG A 98 2.88 -2.70 26.68
N LYS A 99 2.43 -1.76 27.52
CA LYS A 99 3.27 -1.06 28.50
C LYS A 99 3.81 -2.07 29.52
N GLY A 100 5.13 -2.20 29.64
CA GLY A 100 5.80 -3.16 30.54
C GLY A 100 6.29 -4.47 29.90
N SER A 101 6.12 -4.65 28.58
CA SER A 101 6.59 -5.83 27.86
C SER A 101 8.01 -5.62 27.31
N SER A 102 8.94 -6.52 27.62
CA SER A 102 10.27 -6.58 26.96
C SER A 102 10.16 -7.38 25.67
N VAL A 103 10.72 -6.87 24.58
CA VAL A 103 10.83 -7.63 23.32
C VAL A 103 12.02 -8.57 23.45
N GLU A 104 11.85 -9.72 24.09
CA GLU A 104 12.86 -10.79 24.06
C GLU A 104 12.64 -11.61 22.79
N MET A 105 13.41 -11.33 21.74
CA MET A 105 13.45 -12.20 20.57
C MET A 105 14.48 -13.30 20.81
N VAL A 106 14.01 -14.55 20.84
CA VAL A 106 14.90 -15.71 20.85
C VAL A 106 15.48 -15.87 19.45
N SER A 107 16.81 -15.89 19.40
CA SER A 107 17.67 -16.06 18.20
C SER A 107 17.47 -17.40 17.50
#